data_AF-A0A7J8R8Z1-F1
#
_entry.id   AF-A0A7J8R8Z1-F1
#
_cell.length_a   1.000
_cell.length_b   1.000
_cell.length_c   1.000
_cell.angle_alpha   90.00
_cell.angle_beta   90.00
_cell.angle_gamma   90.00
#
_symmetry.space_group_name_H-M   'P 1'
#
loop_
_entity.id
_entity.type
_entity.pdbx_description
1 polymer ?
#
loop_
_entity_poly.entity_id
_entity_poly.type
_entity_poly.pdbx_seq_one_letter_code
_entity_poly.pdbx_strand_id
1 'polypeptide(L)'
;MAAEEESGEFYLRYYVGHKGKFGHEFLEFEFRPDGKLRYANNSNYKNDTMIRKEVFLTPAVLKECRRIITESEIMKEDDNNWPEPDRVGRQELEIVMGNEHISFTTSKIGSLVDVQSSKDPEGLRIFYYLVQTAGLEVLCVLSHLAPLQDQAYLKIDNPLPCRGVTRAVFTVPAIVIASILLLINLNG
;
A
#
# COMPACT_ATOMS: atom_id res chain seq x y z
N MET A 1 22.46 -3.62 24.73
CA MET A 1 21.02 -4.00 24.69
C MET A 1 20.24 -3.26 23.60
N ALA A 2 20.87 -2.65 22.58
CA ALA A 2 20.17 -1.86 21.55
C ALA A 2 20.08 -2.56 20.17
N ALA A 3 20.54 -3.81 20.06
CA ALA A 3 20.67 -4.51 18.78
C ALA A 3 19.62 -5.60 18.56
N GLU A 4 18.79 -5.93 19.55
CA GLU A 4 17.77 -6.99 19.44
C GLU A 4 16.41 -6.44 18.96
N GLU A 5 16.10 -5.16 19.18
CA GLU A 5 14.85 -4.54 18.72
C GLU A 5 14.78 -4.32 17.20
N GLU A 6 15.90 -4.34 16.48
CA GLU A 6 15.91 -4.14 15.02
C GLU A 6 15.52 -5.41 14.23
N SER A 7 15.27 -6.54 14.92
CA SER A 7 15.02 -7.87 14.35
C SER A 7 13.64 -8.47 14.67
N GLY A 8 12.71 -7.66 15.20
CA GLY A 8 11.34 -8.10 15.46
C GLY A 8 10.62 -8.52 14.19
N GLU A 9 9.74 -9.51 14.30
CA GLU A 9 8.84 -9.92 13.22
C GLU A 9 8.03 -8.70 12.76
N PHE A 10 7.93 -8.52 11.43
CA PHE A 10 7.16 -7.44 10.84
C PHE A 10 6.25 -7.99 9.77
N TYR A 11 4.97 -7.73 9.98
CA TYR A 11 3.91 -8.05 9.05
C TYR A 11 3.03 -6.82 8.90
N LEU A 12 2.65 -6.50 7.67
CA LEU A 12 1.64 -5.48 7.41
C LEU A 12 0.77 -5.95 6.25
N ARG A 13 -0.54 -5.95 6.46
CA ARG A 13 -1.52 -6.19 5.41
C ARG A 13 -2.54 -5.08 5.42
N TYR A 14 -2.80 -4.53 4.24
CA TYR A 14 -3.90 -3.60 4.04
C TYR A 14 -4.80 -4.13 2.93
N TYR A 15 -6.10 -4.09 3.20
CA TYR A 15 -7.14 -4.48 2.29
C TYR A 15 -8.18 -3.36 2.19
N VAL A 16 -8.61 -3.05 0.97
CA VAL A 16 -9.80 -2.25 0.73
C VAL A 16 -10.60 -2.89 -0.39
N GLY A 17 -11.90 -3.04 -0.19
CA GLY A 17 -12.74 -3.62 -1.22
C GLY A 17 -14.22 -3.44 -0.96
N HIS A 18 -15.00 -3.66 -2.00
CA HIS A 18 -16.44 -3.63 -1.91
C HIS A 18 -17.06 -4.63 -2.88
N LYS A 19 -18.24 -5.14 -2.53
CA LYS A 19 -19.00 -6.05 -3.40
C LYS A 19 -20.15 -5.27 -4.02
N GLY A 20 -19.91 -4.76 -5.22
CA GLY A 20 -20.89 -4.03 -6.01
C GLY A 20 -21.74 -4.93 -6.91
N LYS A 21 -22.62 -4.30 -7.68
CA LYS A 21 -23.45 -4.97 -8.69
C LYS A 21 -22.61 -5.68 -9.77
N PHE A 22 -21.40 -5.18 -10.01
CA PHE A 22 -20.48 -5.67 -11.03
C PHE A 22 -19.44 -6.65 -10.49
N GLY A 23 -19.64 -7.19 -9.28
CA GLY A 23 -18.75 -8.17 -8.67
C GLY A 23 -17.92 -7.58 -7.53
N HIS A 24 -16.79 -8.22 -7.27
CA HIS A 24 -15.94 -7.90 -6.13
C HIS A 24 -14.71 -7.11 -6.58
N GLU A 25 -14.70 -5.83 -6.23
CA GLU A 25 -13.56 -4.96 -6.48
C GLU A 25 -12.74 -4.80 -5.21
N PHE A 26 -11.42 -4.96 -5.31
CA PHE A 26 -10.53 -4.80 -4.17
C PHE A 26 -9.10 -4.44 -4.57
N LEU A 27 -8.41 -3.83 -3.63
CA LEU A 27 -6.97 -3.63 -3.63
C LEU A 27 -6.42 -4.17 -2.31
N GLU A 28 -5.37 -4.97 -2.40
CA GLU A 28 -4.69 -5.55 -1.26
C GLU A 28 -3.18 -5.46 -1.45
N PHE A 29 -2.48 -5.15 -0.37
CA PHE A 29 -1.04 -5.36 -0.31
C PHE A 29 -0.61 -5.94 1.03
N GLU A 30 0.47 -6.72 0.98
CA GLU A 30 1.00 -7.46 2.11
C GLU A 30 2.53 -7.37 2.12
N PHE A 31 3.09 -6.92 3.22
CA PHE A 31 4.50 -7.00 3.58
C PHE A 31 4.68 -8.22 4.48
N ARG A 32 5.39 -9.23 3.98
CA ARG A 32 5.66 -10.46 4.73
C ARG A 32 6.95 -10.33 5.54
N PRO A 33 7.11 -11.13 6.62
CA PRO A 33 8.33 -11.13 7.43
C PRO A 33 9.60 -11.53 6.65
N ASP A 34 9.44 -12.27 5.55
CA ASP A 34 10.52 -12.66 4.63
C ASP A 34 10.99 -11.50 3.72
N GLY A 35 10.43 -10.30 3.88
CA GLY A 35 10.72 -9.12 3.08
C GLY A 35 9.99 -9.09 1.74
N LYS A 36 9.06 -10.01 1.49
CA LYS A 36 8.27 -10.04 0.25
C LYS A 36 7.07 -9.11 0.34
N LEU A 37 6.98 -8.18 -0.60
CA LEU A 37 5.79 -7.38 -0.89
C LEU A 37 4.92 -8.12 -1.91
N ARG A 38 3.64 -8.28 -1.59
CA ARG A 38 2.62 -8.81 -2.50
C ARG A 38 1.57 -7.73 -2.71
N TYR A 39 1.17 -7.55 -3.97
CA TYR A 39 0.14 -6.58 -4.36
C TYR A 39 -0.87 -7.28 -5.25
N ALA A 40 -2.14 -7.08 -4.95
CA ALA A 40 -3.27 -7.55 -5.73
C ALA A 40 -4.26 -6.41 -5.96
N ASN A 41 -4.70 -6.22 -7.21
CA ASN A 41 -5.74 -5.26 -7.55
C ASN A 41 -6.70 -5.91 -8.54
N ASN A 42 -7.98 -5.88 -8.18
CA ASN A 42 -9.08 -6.33 -8.99
C ASN A 42 -10.11 -5.22 -9.07
N SER A 43 -10.14 -4.47 -10.17
CA SER A 43 -11.03 -3.31 -10.33
C SER A 43 -12.18 -3.54 -11.32
N ASN A 44 -12.32 -4.73 -11.92
CA ASN A 44 -13.30 -5.12 -12.95
C ASN A 44 -13.62 -4.06 -14.04
N TYR A 45 -12.78 -3.03 -14.17
CA TYR A 45 -12.96 -1.91 -15.05
C TYR A 45 -12.61 -2.39 -16.45
N LYS A 46 -13.57 -2.34 -17.39
CA LYS A 46 -13.40 -2.81 -18.78
C LYS A 46 -13.03 -4.30 -18.95
N ASN A 47 -13.46 -5.18 -18.03
CA ASN A 47 -13.12 -6.61 -18.03
C ASN A 47 -11.61 -6.88 -17.90
N ASP A 48 -10.88 -5.99 -17.21
CA ASP A 48 -9.45 -6.17 -17.04
C ASP A 48 -9.14 -7.38 -16.15
N THR A 49 -8.02 -8.05 -16.43
CA THR A 49 -7.54 -9.18 -15.64
C THR A 49 -6.94 -8.70 -14.32
N MET A 50 -7.23 -9.40 -13.22
CA MET A 50 -6.68 -9.11 -11.89
C MET A 50 -5.15 -8.97 -11.94
N ILE A 51 -4.65 -7.83 -11.46
CA ILE A 51 -3.22 -7.54 -11.41
C ILE A 51 -2.66 -8.13 -10.14
N ARG A 52 -1.61 -8.94 -10.26
CA ARG A 52 -0.83 -9.48 -9.14
C ARG A 52 0.64 -9.20 -9.35
N LYS A 53 1.31 -8.64 -8.34
CA LYS A 53 2.74 -8.34 -8.36
C LYS A 53 3.38 -8.81 -7.06
N GLU A 54 4.58 -9.34 -7.17
CA GLU A 54 5.37 -9.79 -6.03
C GLU A 54 6.82 -9.33 -6.18
N VAL A 55 7.40 -8.80 -5.12
CA VAL A 55 8.75 -8.23 -5.11
C VAL A 55 9.39 -8.45 -3.75
N PHE A 56 10.70 -8.72 -3.70
CA PHE A 56 11.48 -8.62 -2.47
C PHE A 56 11.95 -7.18 -2.21
N LEU A 57 11.68 -6.70 -1.01
CA LEU A 57 12.07 -5.36 -0.56
C LEU A 57 13.47 -5.36 0.02
N THR A 58 14.14 -4.21 -0.08
CA THR A 58 15.41 -4.02 0.61
C THR A 58 15.17 -3.80 2.11
N PRO A 59 16.14 -4.12 2.98
CA PRO A 59 16.03 -3.84 4.41
C PRO A 59 15.77 -2.36 4.73
N ALA A 60 16.26 -1.44 3.88
CA ALA A 60 16.03 -0.01 4.03
C ALA A 60 14.55 0.37 3.89
N VAL A 61 13.83 -0.24 2.95
CA VAL A 61 12.38 -0.01 2.77
C VAL A 61 11.62 -0.56 3.97
N LEU A 62 11.94 -1.77 4.44
CA LEU A 62 11.28 -2.35 5.61
C LEU A 62 11.51 -1.52 6.88
N LYS A 63 12.72 -0.96 7.04
CA LYS A 63 13.05 -0.06 8.15
C LYS A 63 12.23 1.23 8.10
N GLU A 64 12.06 1.80 6.91
CA GLU A 64 11.25 3.01 6.73
C GLU A 64 9.76 2.75 6.98
N CYS A 65 9.22 1.63 6.50
CA CYS A 65 7.84 1.25 6.80
C CYS A 65 7.63 1.10 8.32
N ARG A 66 8.57 0.46 9.04
CA ARG A 66 8.52 0.39 10.51
C ARG A 66 8.52 1.77 11.15
N ARG A 67 9.39 2.68 10.71
CA ARG A 67 9.46 4.07 11.19
C ARG A 67 8.10 4.78 11.04
N ILE A 68 7.47 4.66 9.88
CA ILE A 68 6.16 5.27 9.59
C ILE A 68 5.07 4.73 10.51
N ILE A 69 5.02 3.41 10.74
CA ILE A 69 4.06 2.81 11.67
C ILE A 69 4.27 3.36 13.08
N THR A 70 5.51 3.38 13.56
CA THR A 70 5.83 3.89 14.91
C THR A 70 5.47 5.37 15.05
N GLU A 71 5.80 6.20 14.07
CA GLU A 71 5.52 7.64 14.10
C GLU A 71 4.03 7.98 13.95
N SER A 72 3.27 7.11 13.26
CA SER A 72 1.83 7.29 13.15
C SER A 72 1.09 7.06 14.47
N GLU A 73 1.72 6.39 15.44
CA GLU A 73 1.10 5.97 16.71
C GLU A 73 -0.12 5.03 16.55
N ILE A 74 -0.34 4.50 15.35
CA ILE A 74 -1.49 3.62 15.01
C ILE A 74 -1.60 2.37 15.90
N MET A 75 -0.47 1.89 16.44
CA MET A 75 -0.42 0.73 17.34
C MET A 75 -1.11 0.98 18.69
N LYS A 76 -1.39 2.25 19.03
CA LYS A 76 -2.06 2.66 20.27
C LYS A 76 -3.57 2.89 20.09
N GLU A 77 -4.05 2.84 18.86
CA GLU A 77 -5.45 3.11 18.51
C GLU A 77 -6.31 1.84 18.61
N ASP A 78 -7.63 2.03 18.64
CA ASP A 78 -8.61 0.96 18.81
C ASP A 78 -9.86 1.21 17.94
N ASP A 79 -10.34 0.18 17.25
CA ASP A 79 -11.44 0.30 16.28
C ASP A 79 -12.84 0.08 16.86
N ASN A 80 -13.02 -0.08 18.17
CA ASN A 80 -14.33 -0.37 18.78
C ASN A 80 -15.38 0.72 18.49
N ASN A 81 -14.95 1.96 18.23
CA ASN A 81 -15.82 3.09 17.91
C ASN A 81 -15.84 3.44 16.43
N TRP A 82 -15.15 2.67 15.58
CA TRP A 82 -15.07 2.94 14.15
C TRP A 82 -16.34 2.43 13.43
N PRO A 83 -16.70 3.02 12.28
CA PRO A 83 -17.84 2.57 11.50
C PRO A 83 -17.69 1.10 11.06
N GLU A 84 -18.70 0.28 11.30
CA GLU A 84 -18.70 -1.11 10.84
C GLU A 84 -18.78 -1.21 9.31
N PRO A 85 -18.14 -2.21 8.67
CA PRO A 85 -18.20 -2.41 7.23
C PRO A 85 -19.63 -2.53 6.69
N ASP A 86 -19.89 -1.90 5.56
CA ASP A 86 -21.21 -1.86 4.93
C ASP A 86 -21.18 -2.28 3.45
N ARG A 87 -22.23 -1.90 2.70
CA ARG A 87 -22.33 -2.17 1.26
C ARG A 87 -21.41 -1.28 0.42
N VAL A 88 -21.02 -0.11 0.93
CA VAL A 88 -20.12 0.85 0.27
C VAL A 88 -18.71 0.29 0.24
N GLY A 89 -18.29 -0.38 1.32
CA GLY A 89 -17.07 -1.17 1.32
C GLY A 89 -16.53 -1.50 2.70
N ARG A 90 -15.38 -2.14 2.68
CA ARG A 90 -14.62 -2.56 3.85
C ARG A 90 -13.16 -2.16 3.69
N GLN A 91 -12.56 -1.69 4.78
CA GLN A 91 -11.13 -1.53 4.94
C GLN A 91 -10.65 -2.42 6.09
N GLU A 92 -9.50 -3.06 5.90
CA GLU A 92 -8.82 -3.83 6.94
C GLU A 92 -7.35 -3.43 6.96
N LEU A 93 -6.81 -3.29 8.15
CA LEU A 93 -5.39 -3.10 8.38
C LEU A 93 -4.95 -4.07 9.46
N GLU A 94 -3.89 -4.83 9.20
CA GLU A 94 -3.32 -5.75 10.15
C GLU A 94 -1.81 -5.52 10.22
N ILE A 95 -1.30 -5.34 11.43
CA ILE A 95 0.12 -5.05 11.65
C ILE A 95 0.62 -5.92 12.80
N VAL A 96 1.71 -6.64 12.56
CA VAL A 96 2.51 -7.28 13.61
C VAL A 96 3.85 -6.59 13.64
N MET A 97 4.26 -6.13 14.82
CA MET A 97 5.58 -5.55 15.04
C MET A 97 6.16 -6.06 16.37
N GLY A 98 7.16 -6.92 16.29
CA GLY A 98 7.74 -7.56 17.47
C GLY A 98 6.69 -8.41 18.19
N ASN A 99 6.31 -8.00 19.41
CA ASN A 99 5.33 -8.72 20.23
C ASN A 99 3.93 -8.08 20.20
N GLU A 100 3.76 -6.97 19.47
CA GLU A 100 2.48 -6.28 19.35
C GLU A 100 1.77 -6.68 18.05
N HIS A 101 0.45 -6.87 18.15
CA HIS A 101 -0.41 -7.18 17.01
C HIS A 101 -1.69 -6.36 17.11
N ILE A 102 -2.00 -5.66 16.03
CA ILE A 102 -3.26 -4.93 15.86
C ILE A 102 -3.95 -5.41 14.58
N SER A 103 -5.27 -5.44 14.63
CA SER A 103 -6.11 -5.74 13.48
C SER A 103 -7.34 -4.86 13.53
N PHE A 104 -7.46 -3.96 12.57
CA PHE A 104 -8.59 -3.06 12.45
C PHE A 104 -9.49 -3.47 11.31
N THR A 105 -10.80 -3.31 11.51
CA THR A 105 -11.81 -3.44 10.47
C THR A 105 -12.76 -2.26 10.53
N THR A 106 -12.87 -1.52 9.42
CA THR A 106 -13.76 -0.36 9.32
C THR A 106 -14.48 -0.31 7.98
N SER A 107 -15.53 0.49 7.89
CA SER A 107 -16.17 0.84 6.62
C SER A 107 -15.20 1.61 5.73
N LYS A 108 -15.50 1.64 4.43
CA LYS A 108 -14.73 2.42 3.48
C LYS A 108 -14.89 3.92 3.78
N ILE A 109 -13.79 4.56 4.17
CA ILE A 109 -13.74 6.00 4.42
C ILE A 109 -13.56 6.71 3.08
N GLY A 110 -14.51 7.58 2.72
CA GLY A 110 -14.44 8.37 1.50
C GLY A 110 -13.64 9.65 1.73
N SER A 111 -13.85 10.36 2.84
CA SER A 111 -13.33 11.71 2.99
C SER A 111 -12.98 12.05 4.44
N LEU A 112 -12.26 13.17 4.62
CA LEU A 112 -12.04 13.75 5.95
C LEU A 112 -13.34 14.18 6.64
N VAL A 113 -14.43 14.41 5.90
CA VAL A 113 -15.75 14.72 6.48
C VAL A 113 -16.33 13.49 7.17
N ASP A 114 -16.15 12.30 6.59
CA ASP A 114 -16.58 11.03 7.19
C ASP A 114 -15.77 10.74 8.47
N VAL A 115 -14.48 11.09 8.47
CA VAL A 115 -13.63 11.00 9.67
C VAL A 115 -14.14 11.94 10.77
N GLN A 116 -14.41 13.20 10.45
CA GLN A 116 -14.86 14.20 11.44
C GLN A 116 -16.23 13.89 12.05
N SER A 117 -17.10 13.21 11.31
CA SER A 117 -18.45 12.84 11.76
C SER A 117 -18.50 11.50 12.52
N SER A 118 -17.38 10.81 12.62
CA SER A 118 -17.26 9.54 13.34
C SER A 118 -17.26 9.72 14.87
N LYS A 119 -17.40 8.60 15.59
CA LYS A 119 -17.34 8.58 17.06
C LYS A 119 -15.90 8.68 17.60
N ASP A 120 -14.91 8.42 16.75
CA ASP A 120 -13.49 8.51 17.08
C ASP A 120 -12.72 9.21 15.94
N PRO A 121 -12.81 10.55 15.85
CA PRO A 121 -12.24 11.32 14.76
C PRO A 121 -10.71 11.48 14.84
N GLU A 122 -10.07 11.14 15.95
CA GLU A 122 -8.61 11.19 16.10
C GLU A 122 -7.98 9.88 15.61
N GLY A 123 -8.44 8.72 16.11
CA GLY A 123 -7.94 7.41 15.69
C GLY A 123 -8.19 7.15 14.20
N LEU A 124 -9.38 7.46 13.70
CA LEU A 124 -9.68 7.33 12.27
C LEU A 124 -8.86 8.29 11.38
N ARG A 125 -8.44 9.43 11.91
CA ARG A 125 -7.58 10.37 11.16
C ARG A 125 -6.16 9.81 11.03
N ILE A 126 -5.64 9.24 12.11
CA ILE A 126 -4.35 8.54 12.10
C ILE A 126 -4.40 7.40 11.07
N PHE A 127 -5.43 6.56 11.13
CA PHE A 127 -5.65 5.49 10.15
C PHE A 127 -5.72 6.02 8.71
N TYR A 128 -6.52 7.07 8.47
CA TYR A 128 -6.70 7.67 7.16
C TYR A 128 -5.39 8.19 6.55
N TYR A 129 -4.55 8.88 7.34
CA TYR A 129 -3.26 9.38 6.88
C TYR A 129 -2.22 8.28 6.72
N LEU A 130 -2.24 7.27 7.59
CA LEU A 130 -1.33 6.14 7.48
C LEU A 130 -1.58 5.37 6.18
N VAL A 131 -2.84 5.05 5.87
CA VAL A 131 -3.22 4.32 4.66
C VAL A 131 -2.79 5.08 3.40
N GLN A 132 -2.95 6.41 3.39
CA GLN A 132 -2.47 7.24 2.27
C GLN A 132 -0.95 7.21 2.13
N THR A 133 -0.23 7.33 3.25
CA THR A 133 1.23 7.31 3.26
C THR A 133 1.75 5.95 2.79
N ALA A 134 1.30 4.86 3.40
CA ALA A 134 1.70 3.49 3.06
C ALA A 134 1.32 3.11 1.62
N GLY A 135 0.12 3.51 1.16
CA GLY A 135 -0.32 3.28 -0.21
C GLY A 135 0.56 3.98 -1.24
N LEU A 136 0.99 5.21 -0.95
CA LEU A 136 1.92 5.95 -1.80
C LEU A 136 3.30 5.28 -1.87
N GLU A 137 3.82 4.80 -0.74
CA GLU A 137 5.11 4.09 -0.70
C GLU A 137 5.09 2.79 -1.51
N VAL A 138 4.08 1.93 -1.30
CA VAL A 138 3.90 0.69 -2.07
C VAL A 138 3.89 0.99 -3.56
N LEU A 139 3.16 2.03 -3.95
CA LEU A 139 3.04 2.41 -5.34
C LEU A 139 4.34 2.98 -5.91
N CYS A 140 5.07 3.78 -5.13
CA CYS A 140 6.40 4.26 -5.47
C CYS A 140 7.35 3.08 -5.71
N VAL A 141 7.40 2.10 -4.81
CA VAL A 141 8.25 0.90 -4.96
C VAL A 141 7.87 0.12 -6.23
N LEU A 142 6.59 -0.17 -6.44
CA LEU A 142 6.13 -0.92 -7.62
C LEU A 142 6.41 -0.18 -8.94
N SER A 143 6.30 1.16 -8.96
CA SER A 143 6.57 1.98 -10.14
C SER A 143 8.06 2.04 -10.52
N HIS A 144 8.97 1.98 -9.55
CA HIS A 144 10.41 1.90 -9.79
C HIS A 144 10.84 0.53 -10.34
N LEU A 145 10.07 -0.52 -10.05
CA LEU A 145 10.36 -1.89 -10.47
C LEU A 145 9.71 -2.26 -11.81
N ALA A 146 8.66 -1.55 -12.22
CA ALA A 146 8.07 -1.69 -13.55
C ALA A 146 9.09 -1.52 -14.69
N PRO A 147 9.96 -0.48 -14.73
CA PRO A 147 10.99 -0.37 -15.76
C PRO A 147 12.07 -1.47 -15.67
N LEU A 148 12.28 -2.09 -14.50
CA LEU A 148 13.27 -3.16 -14.34
C LEU A 148 12.76 -4.53 -14.82
N GLN A 149 11.44 -4.78 -14.82
CA GLN A 149 10.88 -6.00 -15.41
C GLN A 149 10.90 -5.98 -16.94
N ASP A 150 10.77 -4.80 -17.58
CA ASP A 150 10.90 -4.67 -19.04
C ASP A 150 12.37 -4.68 -19.52
N GLN A 151 13.34 -4.34 -18.66
CA GLN A 151 14.77 -4.41 -18.99
C GLN A 151 15.35 -5.83 -19.00
N ALA A 152 14.63 -6.83 -18.48
CA ALA A 152 15.04 -8.23 -18.61
C ALA A 152 14.78 -8.82 -20.02
N TYR A 153 14.13 -8.07 -20.93
CA TYR A 153 13.80 -8.54 -22.29
C TYR A 153 14.62 -7.87 -23.41
N LEU A 154 15.50 -6.91 -23.10
CA LEU A 154 16.49 -6.44 -24.05
C LEU A 154 17.74 -7.32 -23.93
N LYS A 155 17.77 -8.40 -24.72
CA LYS A 155 19.02 -9.09 -25.06
C LYS A 155 20.03 -8.03 -25.51
N ILE A 156 21.18 -8.00 -24.84
CA ILE A 156 22.34 -7.24 -25.25
C ILE A 156 22.84 -7.90 -26.55
N ASP A 157 22.38 -7.40 -27.69
CA ASP A 157 23.06 -7.61 -28.97
C ASP A 157 23.88 -6.36 -29.29
N ASN A 158 25.19 -6.50 -29.03
CA ASN A 158 26.33 -5.62 -29.36
C ASN A 158 26.45 -4.23 -28.69
N PRO A 159 27.61 -3.93 -28.05
CA PRO A 159 27.88 -2.62 -27.52
C PRO A 159 28.42 -1.70 -28.63
N LEU A 160 27.96 -0.45 -28.66
CA LEU A 160 28.74 0.65 -29.22
C LEU A 160 28.83 1.80 -28.22
N PRO A 161 29.97 2.52 -28.19
CA PRO A 161 30.30 3.43 -27.11
C PRO A 161 29.82 4.85 -27.44
N CYS A 162 29.39 5.59 -26.42
CA CYS A 162 29.95 6.91 -26.05
C CYS A 162 28.94 7.78 -25.30
N ARG A 163 29.42 8.30 -24.15
CA ARG A 163 29.18 9.61 -23.52
C ARG A 163 27.80 10.25 -23.68
N GLY A 164 27.15 10.47 -22.53
CA GLY A 164 26.18 11.54 -22.37
C GLY A 164 25.36 11.38 -21.11
N VAL A 165 25.51 12.30 -20.17
CA VAL A 165 24.72 12.43 -18.94
C VAL A 165 23.23 12.24 -19.25
N THR A 166 22.65 11.12 -18.80
CA THR A 166 21.22 10.88 -18.96
C THR A 166 20.50 11.53 -17.78
N ARG A 167 19.90 12.69 -18.01
CA ARG A 167 18.85 13.21 -17.14
C ARG A 167 17.67 12.23 -17.25
N ALA A 168 17.42 11.46 -16.20
CA ALA A 168 16.25 10.58 -16.15
C ALA A 168 15.00 11.47 -16.11
N VAL A 169 14.32 11.60 -17.25
CA VAL A 169 12.95 12.10 -17.29
C VAL A 169 12.08 10.94 -16.84
N PHE A 170 11.63 10.98 -15.58
CA PHE A 170 10.78 9.94 -15.02
C PHE A 170 9.37 10.07 -15.63
N THR A 171 9.09 9.30 -16.68
CA THR A 171 7.72 9.08 -17.14
C THR A 171 7.08 8.08 -16.19
N VAL A 172 6.24 8.56 -15.28
CA VAL A 172 5.42 7.72 -14.40
C VAL A 172 4.44 6.93 -15.29
N PRO A 173 4.48 5.58 -15.32
CA PRO A 173 3.60 4.80 -16.18
C PRO A 173 2.12 5.13 -15.94
N ALA A 174 1.30 5.16 -16.99
CA ALA A 174 -0.12 5.51 -16.90
C ALA A 174 -0.91 4.66 -15.88
N ILE A 175 -0.46 3.42 -15.62
CA ILE A 175 -1.04 2.50 -14.62
C ILE A 175 -0.84 3.02 -13.19
N VAL A 176 0.28 3.68 -12.93
CA VAL A 176 0.62 4.28 -11.63
C VAL A 176 -0.23 5.54 -11.42
N ILE A 177 -0.38 6.38 -12.45
CA ILE A 177 -1.30 7.52 -12.43
C ILE A 177 -2.74 7.02 -12.22
N ALA A 178 -3.15 5.94 -12.88
CA ALA A 178 -4.47 5.34 -12.70
C ALA A 178 -4.67 4.77 -11.30
N SER A 179 -3.63 4.22 -10.66
CA SER A 179 -3.71 3.67 -9.29
C SER A 179 -3.68 4.77 -8.22
N ILE A 180 -2.92 5.86 -8.43
CA ILE A 180 -3.02 7.10 -7.63
C ILE A 180 -4.41 7.69 -7.77
N LEU A 181 -4.92 7.81 -9.00
CA LEU A 181 -6.28 8.27 -9.26
C LEU A 181 -7.32 7.32 -8.69
N LEU A 182 -7.08 6.01 -8.61
CA LEU A 182 -7.98 5.06 -7.97
C LEU A 182 -7.95 5.23 -6.45
N LEU A 183 -6.78 5.41 -5.83
CA LEU A 183 -6.67 5.75 -4.41
C LEU A 183 -7.36 7.09 -4.10
N ILE A 184 -7.24 8.09 -4.97
CA ILE A 184 -7.90 9.39 -4.83
C ILE A 184 -9.43 9.27 -5.08
N ASN A 185 -9.87 8.55 -6.11
CA ASN A 185 -11.30 8.38 -6.42
C ASN A 185 -12.00 7.33 -5.54
N LEU A 186 -11.27 6.43 -4.88
CA LEU A 186 -11.84 5.56 -3.86
C LEU A 186 -12.08 6.36 -2.56
N ASN A 187 -11.31 7.42 -2.32
CA ASN A 187 -11.50 8.39 -1.23
C ASN A 187 -12.18 9.68 -1.74
N GLY A 188 -13.22 9.56 -2.57
CA GLY A 188 -13.97 10.70 -3.12
C GLY A 188 -15.44 10.36 -3.34
#